data_AF-A0A1H0F0U0-F1
#
_entry.id   AF-A0A1H0F0U0-F1
#
_cell.length_a   1.000
_cell.length_b   1.000
_cell.length_c   1.000
_cell.angle_alpha   90.00
_cell.angle_beta   90.00
_cell.angle_gamma   90.00
#
_symmetry.space_group_name_H-M   'P 1'
#
loop_
_entity.id
_entity.type
_entity.pdbx_description
1 polymer ?
#
loop_
_entity_poly.entity_id
_entity_poly.type
_entity_poly.pdbx_seq_one_letter_code
_entity_poly.pdbx_strand_id
1 'polypeptide(L)' 'MSEGLTIPILIVLILAVAAIIGIRRQRDFKGTERGSEPGTGYHEMQSHYSSGLGGHDTTWRVPRDPQEYARTFVPKGRD' A
#
# COMPACT_ATOMS: atom_id res chain seq x y z
N MET A 1 45.56 16.01 -0.87
CA MET A 1 44.29 16.77 -0.82
C MET A 1 44.03 17.09 0.64
N SER A 2 43.89 18.37 0.99
CA SER A 2 43.84 18.86 2.37
C SER A 2 42.72 18.22 3.18
N GLU A 3 43.03 17.68 4.37
CA GLU A 3 42.09 17.00 5.27
C GLU A 3 40.81 17.82 5.57
N GLY A 4 40.90 19.15 5.54
CA GLY A 4 39.76 20.04 5.73
C GLY A 4 38.71 20.02 4.61
N LEU A 5 39.04 19.52 3.43
CA LEU A 5 38.09 19.41 2.30
C LEU A 5 37.39 18.04 2.27
N THR A 6 37.93 17.04 2.96
CA THR A 6 37.41 15.67 2.92
C THR A 6 36.03 15.56 3.56
N ILE A 7 35.86 16.21 4.72
CA ILE A 7 34.58 16.23 5.46
C ILE A 7 33.46 16.89 4.64
N PRO A 8 33.60 18.13 4.11
CA PRO A 8 32.55 18.74 3.32
C PRO A 8 32.25 17.96 2.03
N ILE A 9 33.26 17.35 1.39
CA ILE A 9 33.03 16.48 0.22
C ILE A 9 32.17 15.28 0.60
N LEU A 10 32.47 14.60 1.71
CA LEU A 10 31.69 13.46 2.18
C LEU A 10 30.24 13.84 2.50
N ILE A 11 30.02 14.99 3.14
CA ILE A 11 28.67 15.49 3.43
C ILE A 11 27.87 15.67 2.13
N VAL A 12 28.47 16.35 1.13
CA VAL A 12 27.82 16.56 -0.17
C VAL A 12 27.52 15.22 -0.86
N LEU A 13 28.44 14.26 -0.80
CA LEU A 13 28.27 12.92 -1.38
C LEU A 13 27.11 12.15 -0.71
N ILE A 14 27.04 12.17 0.62
CA ILE A 14 25.96 11.53 1.38
C ILE A 14 24.61 12.17 1.03
N LEU A 15 24.54 13.50 1.01
CA LEU A 15 23.32 14.22 0.64
C LEU A 15 22.88 13.92 -0.80
N ALA A 16 23.83 13.84 -1.74
CA ALA A 16 23.55 13.50 -3.12
C ALA A 16 22.97 12.08 -3.24
N VAL A 17 23.57 11.08 -2.57
CA VAL A 17 23.06 9.70 -2.56
C VAL A 17 21.68 9.62 -1.92
N ALA A 18 21.48 10.29 -0.77
CA ALA A 18 20.18 10.31 -0.10
C ALA A 18 19.08 10.92 -0.98
N ALA A 19 19.38 12.03 -1.68
CA ALA A 19 18.46 12.66 -2.62
C ALA A 19 18.12 11.74 -3.80
N ILE A 20 19.10 11.06 -4.38
CA ILE A 20 18.88 10.09 -5.48
C ILE A 20 17.96 8.96 -5.04
N ILE A 21 18.19 8.39 -3.85
CA ILE A 21 17.34 7.32 -3.30
C ILE A 21 15.92 7.84 -3.03
N GLY A 22 15.78 9.03 -2.44
CA GLY A 22 14.49 9.65 -2.16
C GLY A 22 13.67 9.89 -3.43
N ILE A 23 14.29 10.47 -4.47
CA ILE A 23 13.63 10.74 -5.75
C ILE A 23 13.22 9.43 -6.43
N ARG A 24 14.07 8.40 -6.44
CA ARG A 24 13.72 7.09 -7.01
C ARG A 24 12.52 6.48 -6.29
N ARG A 25 12.54 6.46 -4.95
CA ARG A 25 11.45 5.89 -4.15
C ARG A 25 10.13 6.65 -4.32
N GLN A 26 10.17 7.96 -4.51
CA GLN A 26 8.97 8.75 -4.82
C GLN A 26 8.44 8.50 -6.23
N ARG A 27 9.32 8.30 -7.22
CA ARG A 27 8.91 7.95 -8.59
C ARG A 27 8.30 6.56 -8.65
N ASP A 28 8.88 5.62 -7.92
CA ASP A 28 8.37 4.24 -7.79
C ASP A 28 7.06 4.19 -6.98
N PHE A 29 6.69 5.27 -6.28
CA PHE A 29 5.43 5.36 -5.53
C PHE A 29 4.22 5.66 -6.43
N LYS A 30 4.43 6.19 -7.65
CA LYS A 30 3.35 6.43 -8.60
C LYS A 30 2.85 5.08 -9.12
N GLY A 31 1.64 4.70 -8.71
CA GLY A 31 1.03 3.40 -9.03
C GLY A 31 1.16 2.35 -7.92
N THR A 32 1.78 2.66 -6.79
CA THR A 32 1.74 1.84 -5.56
C THR A 32 0.77 2.40 -4.52
N GLU A 33 -0.10 3.33 -4.92
CA GLU A 33 -1.15 3.86 -4.06
C GLU A 33 -2.00 2.69 -3.57
N ARG A 34 -2.05 2.50 -2.26
CA ARG A 34 -2.81 1.42 -1.65
C ARG A 34 -4.29 1.73 -1.72
N GLY A 35 -5.07 0.70 -1.97
CA GLY A 35 -6.52 0.81 -2.06
C GLY A 35 -6.98 1.05 -3.49
N SER A 36 -8.22 1.46 -3.60
CA SER A 36 -8.96 1.58 -4.85
C SER A 36 -9.86 2.79 -4.76
N GLU A 37 -10.06 3.45 -5.89
CA GLU A 37 -11.00 4.55 -5.94
C GLU A 37 -12.43 4.04 -5.66
N PRO A 38 -13.26 4.83 -4.95
CA PRO A 38 -14.68 4.54 -4.78
C PRO A 38 -15.37 4.38 -6.13
N GLY A 39 -16.41 3.55 -6.19
CA GLY A 39 -17.16 3.35 -7.42
C GLY A 39 -18.29 2.34 -7.28
N THR A 40 -18.83 1.89 -8.41
CA THR A 40 -19.93 0.90 -8.43
C THR A 40 -19.39 -0.53 -8.50
N GLY A 41 -20.12 -1.52 -7.99
CA GLY A 41 -19.70 -2.94 -8.04
C GLY A 41 -18.86 -3.36 -6.83
N TYR A 42 -18.04 -4.41 -6.98
CA TYR A 42 -17.35 -5.06 -5.86
C TYR A 42 -15.86 -5.24 -6.10
N HIS A 43 -15.07 -5.15 -5.03
CA HIS A 43 -13.76 -5.77 -4.93
C HIS A 43 -13.94 -7.25 -4.61
N GLU A 44 -13.40 -8.11 -5.47
CA GLU A 44 -13.29 -9.54 -5.20
C GLU A 44 -11.94 -9.84 -4.58
N MET A 45 -11.96 -10.40 -3.38
CA MET A 45 -10.77 -10.77 -2.62
C MET A 45 -10.76 -12.27 -2.48
N GLN A 46 -9.67 -12.91 -2.88
CA GLN A 46 -9.48 -14.35 -2.75
C GLN A 46 -8.40 -14.60 -1.70
N SER A 47 -8.72 -15.40 -0.69
CA SER A 47 -7.73 -15.95 0.23
C SER A 47 -7.56 -17.42 -0.09
N HIS A 48 -6.33 -17.78 -0.40
CA HIS A 48 -5.89 -19.16 -0.52
C HIS A 48 -4.96 -19.45 0.66
N TYR A 49 -5.43 -20.25 1.62
CA TYR A 49 -4.63 -20.66 2.75
C TYR A 49 -4.36 -22.17 2.68
N SER A 50 -3.10 -22.58 2.82
CA SER A 50 -2.70 -23.99 2.87
C SER A 50 -1.65 -24.20 3.95
N SER A 51 -1.85 -25.19 4.81
CA SER A 51 -0.97 -25.53 5.94
C SER A 51 -0.27 -26.89 5.79
N GLY A 52 -0.33 -27.51 4.61
CA GLY A 52 0.29 -28.82 4.33
C GLY A 52 -0.49 -30.04 4.86
N LEU A 53 -1.32 -29.88 5.89
CA LEU A 53 -2.28 -30.89 6.38
C LEU A 53 -3.73 -30.62 5.91
N GLY A 54 -3.94 -29.49 5.24
CA GLY A 54 -5.23 -29.04 4.73
C GLY A 54 -5.15 -27.57 4.31
N GLY A 55 -6.21 -27.07 3.70
CA GLY A 55 -6.29 -25.69 3.25
C GLY A 55 -7.73 -25.20 3.19
N HIS A 56 -7.89 -23.89 3.07
CA HIS A 56 -9.18 -23.24 2.88
C HIS A 56 -9.05 -22.10 1.87
N ASP A 57 -9.92 -22.16 0.87
CA ASP A 57 -10.08 -21.12 -0.13
C ASP A 57 -11.37 -20.35 0.17
N THR A 58 -11.27 -19.03 0.27
CA THR A 58 -12.43 -18.17 0.45
C THR A 58 -12.38 -17.01 -0.50
N THR A 59 -13.53 -16.69 -1.09
CA THR A 59 -13.72 -15.48 -1.87
C THR A 59 -14.69 -14.56 -1.13
N TRP A 60 -14.31 -13.30 -0.92
CA TRP A 60 -15.17 -12.25 -0.38
C TRP A 60 -15.41 -11.16 -1.41
N ARG A 61 -16.60 -10.56 -1.33
CA ARG A 61 -17.00 -9.45 -2.18
C ARG A 61 -17.24 -8.24 -1.28
N VAL A 62 -16.48 -7.16 -1.50
CA VAL A 62 -16.57 -5.92 -0.74
C VAL A 62 -17.09 -4.82 -1.66
N PRO A 63 -18.24 -4.16 -1.36
CA PRO A 63 -18.74 -3.07 -2.18
C PRO A 63 -17.70 -1.97 -2.38
N ARG A 64 -17.60 -1.45 -3.60
CA ARG A 64 -16.81 -0.25 -3.92
C ARG A 64 -17.53 1.04 -3.53
N ASP A 65 -18.84 0.99 -3.41
CA ASP A 65 -19.66 2.13 -3.00
C ASP A 65 -19.60 2.27 -1.47
N PRO A 66 -19.12 3.41 -0.94
CA PRO A 66 -18.97 3.60 0.50
C PRO A 66 -20.29 3.46 1.26
N GLN A 67 -21.41 3.85 0.65
CA GLN A 67 -22.73 3.77 1.28
C GLN A 67 -23.24 2.33 1.33
N GLU A 68 -23.04 1.56 0.27
CA GLU A 68 -23.34 0.13 0.25
C GLU A 68 -22.49 -0.64 1.25
N TYR A 69 -21.19 -0.34 1.33
CA TYR A 69 -20.31 -0.90 2.34
C TYR A 69 -20.80 -0.56 3.75
N ALA A 70 -21.10 0.72 4.05
CA ALA A 70 -21.59 1.14 5.37
C ALA A 70 -22.90 0.42 5.76
N ARG A 71 -23.82 0.22 4.80
CA ARG A 71 -25.08 -0.51 5.03
C ARG A 71 -24.88 -1.96 5.48
N THR A 72 -23.74 -2.59 5.17
CA THR A 72 -23.46 -3.98 5.63
C THR A 72 -23.31 -4.09 7.15
N PHE A 73 -22.97 -2.99 7.83
CA PHE A 73 -22.81 -2.96 9.29
C PHE A 73 -24.10 -2.59 10.03
N VAL A 74 -25.13 -2.13 9.30
CA VAL A 74 -26.42 -1.77 9.89
C VAL A 74 -27.21 -3.07 10.12
N PRO A 75 -27.57 -3.40 11.38
CA PRO A 75 -28.40 -4.56 11.66
C PRO A 75 -29.72 -4.46 10.89
N LYS A 76 -30.09 -5.53 10.20
CA LYS A 76 -31.40 -5.62 9.55
C LYS A 76 -32.39 -6.13 10.59
N GLY A 77 -33.31 -5.28 11.01
CA GLY A 77 -34.33 -5.60 12.03
C GLY A 77 -34.02 -4.97 13.37
N ARG A 78 -34.68 -3.84 13.64
CA ARG A 78 -34.98 -3.39 14.99
C ARG A 78 -36.42 -2.90 14.93
N ASP A 79 -37.31 -3.87 15.03
CA ASP A 79 -38.74 -3.70 15.18
C ASP A 79 -39.05 -3.90 16.67
#